data_AF-A0A442R640-F1
#
_entry.id   AF-A0A442R640-F1
#
_cell.length_a   1.000
_cell.length_b   1.000
_cell.length_c   1.000
_cell.angle_alpha   90.00
_cell.angle_beta   90.00
_cell.angle_gamma   90.00
#
_symmetry.space_group_name_H-M   'P 1'
#
loop_
_entity.id
_entity.type
_entity.pdbx_description
1 polymer ?
#
loop_
_entity_poly.entity_id
_entity_poly.type
_entity_poly.pdbx_seq_one_letter_code
_entity_poly.pdbx_strand_id
1 'polypeptide(L)'
;GFGDRRKAMLEDIAILTGGQVISEDLGIKLENVGLNMLGRAKKVSISKENTTIVDGAGKKAEIQGRVAQIKQQIEETTSDYDKEKLQERLAKLAGGVAVIRVGGATEIEVKEKKDRV
;
A
#
# COMPACT_ATOMS: atom_id res chain seq x y z
N GLY A 1 -6.30 10.04 4.20
CA GLY A 1 -6.39 10.54 5.59
C GLY A 1 -5.83 11.95 5.72
N PHE A 2 -5.94 12.53 6.93
CA PHE A 2 -5.41 13.84 7.31
C PHE A 2 -4.52 13.72 8.56
N GLY A 3 -3.62 14.68 8.80
CA GLY A 3 -2.75 14.72 9.99
C GLY A 3 -1.89 13.46 10.15
N ASP A 4 -1.75 12.99 11.38
CA ASP A 4 -0.92 11.82 11.72
C ASP A 4 -1.38 10.54 11.04
N ARG A 5 -2.69 10.43 10.75
CA ARG A 5 -3.22 9.31 9.97
C ARG A 5 -2.67 9.30 8.54
N ARG A 6 -2.44 10.47 7.93
CA ARG A 6 -1.80 10.54 6.61
C ARG A 6 -0.36 10.05 6.69
N LYS A 7 0.39 10.46 7.71
CA LYS A 7 1.79 10.04 7.92
C LYS A 7 1.88 8.51 8.10
N ALA A 8 1.02 7.94 8.94
CA ALA A 8 0.98 6.50 9.18
C ALA A 8 0.62 5.70 7.91
N MET A 9 -0.30 6.20 7.09
CA MET A 9 -0.63 5.56 5.80
C MET A 9 0.52 5.67 4.78
N LEU A 10 1.25 6.79 4.75
CA LEU A 10 2.42 6.93 3.88
C LEU A 10 3.54 5.99 4.31
N GLU A 11 3.72 5.80 5.62
CA GLU A 11 4.66 4.84 6.17
C GLU A 11 4.31 3.40 5.78
N ASP A 12 3.03 3.03 5.82
CA ASP A 12 2.57 1.71 5.35
C ASP A 12 2.92 1.48 3.87
N ILE A 13 2.71 2.50 3.03
CA ILE A 13 3.04 2.45 1.59
C ILE A 13 4.56 2.38 1.39
N ALA A 14 5.33 3.13 2.18
CA ALA A 14 6.79 3.11 2.13
C ALA A 14 7.32 1.70 2.48
N ILE A 15 6.83 1.09 3.56
CA ILE A 15 7.18 -0.28 3.95
C ILE A 15 6.79 -1.28 2.86
N LEU A 16 5.59 -1.16 2.28
CA LEU A 16 5.12 -2.03 1.19
C LEU A 16 5.99 -1.93 -0.07
N THR A 17 6.51 -0.75 -0.37
CA THR A 17 7.32 -0.48 -1.56
C THR A 17 8.82 -0.55 -1.31
N GLY A 18 9.26 -0.73 -0.06
CA GLY A 18 10.67 -0.74 0.33
C GLY A 18 11.35 0.63 0.28
N GLY A 19 10.56 1.71 0.37
CA GLY A 19 11.03 3.09 0.43
C GLY A 19 11.00 3.67 1.85
N GLN A 20 11.41 4.93 1.97
CA GLN A 20 11.33 5.70 3.21
C GLN A 20 10.40 6.90 3.01
N VAL A 21 9.58 7.21 4.02
CA VAL A 21 8.77 8.44 4.00
C VAL A 21 9.69 9.63 4.13
N ILE A 22 9.67 10.51 3.14
CA ILE A 22 10.40 11.78 3.16
C ILE A 22 9.50 12.81 3.83
N SER A 23 9.95 13.36 4.95
CA SER A 23 9.23 14.38 5.70
C SER A 23 10.24 15.35 6.31
N GLU A 24 9.91 16.64 6.28
CA GLU A 24 10.71 17.68 6.93
C GLU A 24 10.79 17.49 8.44
N ASP A 25 9.76 16.87 9.06
CA ASP A 25 9.74 16.51 10.48
C ASP A 25 10.83 15.50 10.84
N LEU A 26 11.28 14.70 9.86
CA LEU A 26 12.38 13.73 10.02
C LEU A 26 13.74 14.35 9.67
N GLY A 27 13.79 15.65 9.35
CA GLY A 27 15.02 16.36 8.95
C GLY A 27 15.52 16.00 7.56
N ILE A 28 14.73 15.26 6.76
CA ILE A 28 15.12 14.83 5.42
C ILE A 28 14.70 15.90 4.43
N LYS A 29 15.68 16.65 3.91
CA LYS A 29 15.45 17.59 2.81
C LYS A 29 15.31 16.86 1.50
N LEU A 30 14.36 17.31 0.66
CA LEU A 30 14.14 16.80 -0.70
C LEU A 30 15.41 16.81 -1.57
N GLU A 31 16.31 17.76 -1.32
CA GLU A 31 17.60 17.91 -2.01
C GLU A 31 18.56 16.74 -1.77
N ASN A 32 18.43 16.04 -0.64
CA ASN A 32 19.32 14.95 -0.23
C ASN A 32 18.74 13.56 -0.53
N VAL A 33 17.60 13.48 -1.24
CA VAL A 33 16.90 12.22 -1.49
C VAL A 33 17.63 11.41 -2.54
N GLY A 34 18.08 10.21 -2.14
CA GLY A 34 18.68 9.23 -3.04
C GLY A 34 17.69 8.19 -3.57
N LEU A 35 18.09 7.48 -4.64
CA LEU A 35 17.30 6.38 -5.23
C LEU A 35 17.03 5.23 -4.26
N ASN A 36 17.86 5.07 -3.24
CA ASN A 36 17.72 4.10 -2.16
C ASN A 36 16.56 4.42 -1.20
N MET A 37 16.08 5.66 -1.18
CA MET A 37 14.96 6.09 -0.33
C MET A 37 13.62 5.96 -1.07
N LEU A 38 13.64 5.80 -2.39
CA LEU A 38 12.45 5.68 -3.22
C LEU A 38 11.95 4.23 -3.24
N GLY A 39 10.66 4.05 -2.98
CA GLY A 39 10.00 2.76 -3.08
C GLY A 39 9.88 2.28 -4.53
N ARG A 40 9.78 0.97 -4.71
CA ARG A 40 9.56 0.34 -6.03
C ARG A 40 8.31 -0.55 -6.00
N ALA A 41 7.61 -0.61 -7.13
CA ALA A 41 6.49 -1.50 -7.36
C ALA A 41 6.45 -1.93 -8.83
N LYS A 42 5.90 -3.12 -9.10
CA LYS A 42 5.85 -3.68 -10.45
C LYS A 42 4.83 -3.00 -11.34
N LYS A 43 3.66 -2.67 -10.79
CA LYS A 43 2.60 -1.98 -11.52
C LYS A 43 1.84 -1.06 -10.58
N VAL A 44 1.61 0.17 -11.02
CA VAL A 44 0.76 1.13 -10.34
C VAL A 44 -0.35 1.54 -11.30
N SER A 45 -1.60 1.42 -10.85
CA SER A 45 -2.78 1.81 -11.62
C SER A 45 -3.52 2.89 -10.87
N ILE A 46 -3.77 4.02 -11.51
CA ILE A 46 -4.44 5.18 -10.91
C ILE A 46 -5.70 5.44 -11.73
N SER A 47 -6.85 5.49 -11.05
CA SER A 47 -8.13 5.93 -11.61
C SER A 47 -8.58 7.22 -10.90
N LYS A 48 -9.75 7.74 -11.28
CA LYS A 48 -10.29 8.98 -10.71
C LYS A 48 -10.40 8.94 -9.18
N GLU A 49 -10.71 7.78 -8.62
CA GLU A 49 -11.02 7.61 -7.19
C GLU A 49 -10.06 6.66 -6.47
N ASN A 50 -9.34 5.79 -7.20
CA ASN A 50 -8.56 4.71 -6.62
C ASN A 50 -7.12 4.69 -7.12
N THR A 51 -6.20 4.32 -6.23
CA THR A 51 -4.80 4.03 -6.56
C THR A 51 -4.45 2.62 -6.09
N THR A 52 -4.02 1.77 -7.01
CA THR A 52 -3.67 0.38 -6.75
C THR A 52 -2.18 0.15 -7.02
N ILE A 53 -1.45 -0.29 -6.01
CA ILE A 53 -0.04 -0.64 -6.09
C ILE A 53 0.06 -2.16 -6.06
N VAL A 54 0.67 -2.75 -7.08
CA VAL A 54 0.79 -4.20 -7.25
C VAL A 54 2.26 -4.59 -7.16
N ASP A 55 2.53 -5.59 -6.31
CA ASP A 55 3.84 -6.24 -6.16
C ASP A 55 4.94 -5.21 -5.81
N GLY A 56 4.84 -4.66 -4.59
CA GLY A 56 5.81 -3.74 -4.02
C GLY A 56 7.11 -4.45 -3.62
N ALA A 57 8.23 -3.74 -3.69
CA ALA A 57 9.57 -4.28 -3.40
C ALA A 57 9.92 -4.30 -1.89
N GLY A 58 8.93 -4.14 -1.01
CA GLY A 58 9.11 -4.20 0.45
C GLY A 58 9.54 -5.58 0.92
N LYS A 59 10.36 -5.62 1.99
CA LYS A 59 10.76 -6.90 2.58
C LYS A 59 9.59 -7.51 3.34
N LYS A 60 9.35 -8.81 3.14
CA LYS A 60 8.27 -9.55 3.83
C LYS A 60 8.35 -9.41 5.36
N ALA A 61 9.54 -9.40 5.93
CA ALA A 61 9.73 -9.23 7.38
C ALA A 61 9.27 -7.85 7.89
N GLU A 62 9.57 -6.79 7.14
CA GLU A 62 9.16 -5.42 7.49
C GLU A 62 7.64 -5.26 7.36
N ILE A 63 7.04 -5.83 6.31
CA ILE A 63 5.58 -5.86 6.12
C ILE A 63 4.89 -6.64 7.25
N GLN A 64 5.40 -7.83 7.60
CA GLN A 64 4.86 -8.63 8.71
C GLN A 64 5.00 -7.91 10.06
N GLY A 65 6.14 -7.25 10.30
CA GLY A 65 6.35 -6.42 11.49
C GLY A 65 5.31 -5.29 11.56
N ARG A 66 5.05 -4.61 10.44
CA ARG A 66 4.03 -3.56 10.38
C ARG A 66 2.61 -4.09 10.61
N VAL A 67 2.28 -5.24 10.05
CA VAL A 67 1.01 -5.94 10.29
C VAL A 67 0.84 -6.29 11.77
N ALA A 68 1.89 -6.78 12.43
CA ALA A 68 1.86 -7.10 13.85
C ALA A 68 1.67 -5.83 14.72
N GLN A 69 2.38 -4.75 14.41
CA GLN A 69 2.21 -3.45 15.09
C GLN A 69 0.76 -2.96 15.01
N ILE A 70 0.15 -2.98 13.82
CA ILE A 70 -1.23 -2.54 13.63
C ILE A 70 -2.22 -3.45 14.39
N LYS A 71 -1.98 -4.77 14.41
CA LYS A 71 -2.81 -5.70 15.20
C LYS A 71 -2.76 -5.37 16.70
N GLN A 72 -1.58 -5.11 17.25
CA GLN A 72 -1.44 -4.72 18.64
C GLN A 72 -2.16 -3.40 18.94
N GLN A 73 -2.04 -2.40 18.05
CA GLN A 73 -2.76 -1.13 18.19
C GLN A 73 -4.28 -1.29 18.18
N ILE A 74 -4.81 -2.28 17.45
CA ILE A 74 -6.26 -2.59 17.45
C ILE A 74 -6.71 -3.16 18.79
N GLU A 75 -5.87 -3.97 19.44
CA GLU A 75 -6.16 -4.56 20.75
C GLU A 75 -6.09 -3.53 21.88
N GLU A 76 -5.14 -2.60 21.80
CA GLU A 76 -4.92 -1.56 22.82
C GLU A 76 -5.93 -0.41 22.73
N THR A 77 -6.47 -0.12 21.55
CA THR A 77 -7.43 0.98 21.39
C THR A 77 -8.82 0.59 21.93
N THR A 78 -9.45 1.52 22.63
CA THR A 78 -10.84 1.38 23.13
C THR A 78 -11.85 2.11 22.25
N SER A 79 -11.38 2.90 21.27
CA SER A 79 -12.21 3.66 20.34
C SER A 79 -12.61 2.81 19.15
N ASP A 80 -13.90 2.55 18.97
CA ASP A 80 -14.42 1.77 17.84
C ASP A 80 -14.08 2.42 16.49
N TYR A 81 -14.08 3.75 16.43
CA TYR A 81 -13.66 4.50 15.25
C TYR A 81 -12.20 4.21 14.87
N ASP A 82 -11.29 4.18 15.84
CA ASP A 82 -9.89 3.90 15.57
C ASP A 82 -9.66 2.44 15.23
N LYS A 83 -10.41 1.51 15.86
CA LYS A 83 -10.41 0.08 15.47
C LYS A 83 -10.77 -0.10 14.01
N GLU A 84 -11.86 0.53 13.55
CA GLU A 84 -12.30 0.44 12.16
C GLU A 84 -11.21 0.95 11.21
N LYS A 85 -10.60 2.11 11.51
CA LYS A 85 -9.55 2.69 10.66
C LYS A 85 -8.25 1.90 10.67
N LEU A 86 -7.89 1.28 11.79
CA LEU A 86 -6.74 0.39 11.86
C LEU A 86 -7.01 -0.93 11.10
N GLN A 87 -8.23 -1.46 11.17
CA GLN A 87 -8.65 -2.63 10.40
C GLN A 87 -8.60 -2.36 8.89
N GLU A 88 -9.03 -1.19 8.41
CA GLU A 88 -8.89 -0.81 6.99
C GLU A 88 -7.44 -0.83 6.53
N ARG A 89 -6.50 -0.33 7.36
CA ARG A 89 -5.07 -0.33 7.04
C ARG A 89 -4.50 -1.74 7.06
N LEU A 90 -4.85 -2.53 8.08
CA LEU A 90 -4.45 -3.92 8.21
C LEU A 90 -4.91 -4.74 7.00
N ALA A 91 -6.16 -4.57 6.57
CA ALA A 91 -6.72 -5.26 5.42
C ALA A 91 -5.95 -4.95 4.13
N LYS A 92 -5.56 -3.68 3.91
CA LYS A 92 -4.78 -3.27 2.74
C LYS A 92 -3.36 -3.86 2.74
N LEU A 93 -2.72 -3.97 3.91
CA LEU A 93 -1.38 -4.53 4.03
C LEU A 93 -1.36 -6.07 3.97
N ALA A 94 -2.31 -6.73 4.63
CA ALA A 94 -2.36 -8.19 4.72
C ALA A 94 -3.07 -8.85 3.53
N GLY A 95 -4.08 -8.18 2.95
CA GLY A 95 -4.90 -8.74 1.87
C GLY A 95 -4.21 -8.78 0.51
N GLY A 96 -3.24 -7.88 0.27
CA GLY A 96 -2.50 -7.82 -0.99
C GLY A 96 -3.39 -7.50 -2.20
N VAL A 97 -2.89 -7.81 -3.41
CA VAL A 97 -3.62 -7.60 -4.66
C VAL A 97 -3.57 -8.87 -5.51
N ALA A 98 -4.73 -9.44 -5.81
CA ALA A 98 -4.86 -10.54 -6.75
C ALA A 98 -4.87 -10.01 -8.20
N VAL A 99 -4.11 -10.65 -9.09
CA VAL A 99 -4.07 -10.30 -10.51
C VAL A 99 -4.53 -11.50 -11.34
N ILE A 100 -5.68 -11.37 -11.98
CA ILE A 100 -6.20 -12.37 -12.91
C ILE A 100 -5.76 -12.00 -14.32
N ARG A 101 -5.12 -12.95 -15.02
CA ARG A 101 -4.67 -12.76 -16.41
C ARG A 101 -5.59 -13.54 -17.34
N VAL A 102 -6.39 -12.81 -18.12
CA VAL A 102 -7.32 -13.38 -19.10
C VAL A 102 -6.64 -13.40 -20.48
N GLY A 103 -6.57 -14.57 -21.11
CA GLY A 103 -6.02 -14.76 -22.45
C GLY A 103 -7.11 -15.06 -23.50
N GLY A 104 -6.79 -14.85 -24.77
CA GLY A 104 -7.68 -15.06 -25.92
C GLY A 104 -6.91 -15.06 -27.24
N ALA A 105 -7.52 -15.56 -28.32
CA ALA A 105 -6.88 -15.67 -29.61
C ALA A 105 -6.87 -14.34 -30.39
N THR A 106 -7.83 -13.45 -30.09
CA THR A 106 -7.93 -12.11 -30.68
C THR A 106 -8.13 -11.04 -29.61
N GLU A 107 -7.81 -9.78 -29.92
CA GLU A 107 -7.98 -8.66 -28.99
C GLU A 107 -9.45 -8.48 -28.55
N ILE A 108 -10.39 -8.75 -29.45
CA ILE A 108 -11.83 -8.65 -29.20
C ILE A 108 -12.26 -9.69 -28.15
N GLU A 109 -11.83 -10.94 -28.31
CA GLU A 109 -12.12 -12.00 -27.32
C GLU A 109 -11.52 -11.71 -25.94
N VAL A 110 -10.29 -11.17 -25.90
CA VAL A 110 -9.65 -10.81 -24.63
C VAL A 110 -10.45 -9.72 -23.91
N LYS A 111 -10.93 -8.70 -24.64
CA LYS A 111 -11.77 -7.63 -24.06
C LYS A 111 -13.11 -8.17 -23.58
N GLU A 112 -13.81 -8.96 -24.39
CA GLU A 112 -15.11 -9.55 -24.01
C GLU A 112 -14.98 -10.45 -22.77
N LYS A 113 -13.98 -11.35 -22.75
CA LYS A 113 -13.75 -12.23 -21.60
C LYS A 113 -13.32 -11.46 -20.36
N LYS A 114 -12.55 -10.38 -20.52
CA LYS A 114 -12.14 -9.53 -19.40
C LYS A 114 -13.34 -8.79 -18.79
N ASP A 115 -14.29 -8.33 -19.59
CA ASP A 115 -15.46 -7.60 -19.10
C ASP A 115 -16.51 -8.52 -18.45
N ARG A 116 -16.46 -9.83 -18.74
CA ARG A 116 -17.33 -10.85 -18.14
C ARG A 116 -16.86 -11.40 -16.79
N VAL A 117 -15.62 -11.11 -16.39
CA VAL A 117 -14.98 -11.58 -15.14
C VAL A 117 -14.93 -10.44 -14.13
#